data_AF-A0A8S3K8A6-F1
#
_entry.id   AF-A0A8S3K8A6-F1
#
_cell.length_a   1.000
_cell.length_b   1.000
_cell.length_c   1.000
_cell.angle_alpha   90.00
_cell.angle_beta   90.00
_cell.angle_gamma   90.00
#
_symmetry.space_group_name_H-M   'P 1'
#
loop_
_entity.id
_entity.type
_entity.pdbx_description
1 polymer ?
#
loop_
_entity_poly.entity_id
_entity_poly.type
_entity_poly.pdbx_seq_one_letter_code
_entity_poly.pdbx_strand_id
1 'polypeptide(L)'
;MSFNENFILNLIAVKSLRIVSDDVATQRMTLGRVTLDHRMNYMLIKSQIIILVKRPMSSMSPILVTNSNGQVIFTAGGSGGSRIISSVAQVAIYNLWLGKSIRDAVDMPRLHQQLIPMEVELEKRFPVNVVHGLL
;
A
#
# COMPACT_ATOMS: atom_id res chain seq x y z
N MET A 1 -11.38 -15.11 16.56
CA MET A 1 -10.71 -13.94 15.97
C MET A 1 -9.32 -13.85 16.60
N SER A 2 -8.35 -14.59 16.07
CA SER A 2 -7.00 -14.64 16.64
C SER A 2 -6.23 -13.41 16.16
N PHE A 3 -6.02 -12.45 17.06
CA PHE A 3 -5.10 -11.35 16.84
C PHE A 3 -3.70 -11.91 16.66
N ASN A 4 -3.09 -11.67 15.51
CA ASN A 4 -1.74 -12.12 15.20
C ASN A 4 -0.74 -11.22 15.94
N GLU A 5 -0.01 -11.79 16.91
CA GLU A 5 0.95 -11.10 17.79
C GLU A 5 2.15 -10.48 17.03
N ASN A 6 2.28 -10.70 15.73
CA ASN A 6 3.35 -10.17 14.89
C ASN A 6 3.18 -8.70 14.45
N PHE A 7 2.10 -8.00 14.86
CA PHE A 7 1.81 -6.63 14.40
C PHE A 7 2.43 -5.51 15.26
N ILE A 8 3.06 -5.85 16.40
CA ILE A 8 3.75 -4.87 17.25
C ILE A 8 5.25 -5.17 17.19
N LEU A 9 5.99 -4.44 16.36
CA LEU A 9 7.45 -4.45 16.39
C LEU A 9 7.97 -3.08 16.83
N ASN A 10 8.87 -3.13 17.83
CA ASN A 10 9.68 -2.07 18.44
C ASN A 10 8.96 -1.08 19.39
N LEU A 11 8.65 -1.55 20.60
CA LEU A 11 8.40 -0.67 21.75
C LEU A 11 9.74 -0.24 22.38
N ILE A 12 10.23 0.95 22.04
CA ILE A 12 11.31 1.60 22.80
C ILE A 12 10.65 2.31 23.98
N ALA A 13 10.59 1.62 25.13
CA ALA A 13 10.04 2.20 26.35
C ALA A 13 11.01 3.25 26.93
N VAL A 14 10.73 4.53 26.68
CA VAL A 14 11.29 5.61 27.49
C VAL A 14 10.53 5.57 28.82
N LYS A 15 11.25 5.48 29.94
CA LYS A 15 10.77 5.05 31.28
C LYS A 15 9.53 5.77 31.87
N SER A 16 8.96 6.79 31.22
CA SER A 16 7.65 7.38 31.58
C SER A 16 6.71 7.67 30.39
N LEU A 17 7.13 7.42 29.15
CA LEU A 17 6.31 7.60 27.94
C LEU A 17 6.20 6.27 27.18
N ARG A 18 4.98 5.76 27.04
CA ARG A 18 4.69 4.65 26.11
C ARG A 18 4.64 5.20 24.69
N ILE A 19 5.81 5.38 24.08
CA ILE A 19 5.94 5.66 22.65
C ILE A 19 6.18 4.33 21.94
N VAL A 20 5.34 4.03 20.95
CA VAL A 20 5.64 3.00 19.96
C VAL A 20 6.46 3.66 18.87
N SER A 21 7.66 3.17 18.61
CA SER A 21 8.51 3.71 17.56
C SER A 21 8.24 2.99 16.24
N ASP A 22 8.02 3.73 15.16
CA ASP A 22 7.84 3.14 13.83
C ASP A 22 9.17 2.63 13.26
N ASP A 23 9.18 1.40 12.74
CA ASP A 23 10.29 0.86 11.97
C ASP A 23 10.18 1.24 10.48
N VAL A 24 10.42 2.53 10.20
CA VAL A 24 10.52 3.04 8.82
C VAL A 24 11.85 2.66 8.15
N ALA A 25 12.80 2.07 8.88
CA ALA A 25 14.08 1.63 8.34
C ALA A 25 13.91 0.40 7.44
N THR A 26 12.92 -0.44 7.71
CA THR A 26 12.53 -1.59 6.87
C THR A 26 12.13 -1.18 5.44
N GLN A 27 11.73 0.08 5.21
CA GLN A 27 11.46 0.61 3.86
C GLN A 27 12.73 1.02 3.09
N ARG A 28 13.92 0.87 3.68
CA ARG A 28 15.21 1.25 3.08
C ARG A 28 16.04 0.01 2.76
N MET A 29 16.92 0.13 1.75
CA MET A 29 17.78 -0.98 1.33
C MET A 29 19.25 -0.70 1.71
N THR A 30 19.89 -1.65 2.40
CA THR A 30 21.27 -1.54 2.91
C THR A 30 22.28 -1.97 1.84
N LEU A 31 23.28 -1.13 1.56
CA LEU A 31 24.38 -1.46 0.65
C LEU A 31 25.41 -2.33 1.40
N GLY A 32 25.35 -3.65 1.23
CA GLY A 32 26.35 -4.58 1.82
C GLY A 32 25.78 -5.88 2.40
N ARG A 33 24.46 -5.99 2.54
CA ARG A 33 23.79 -7.26 2.87
C ARG A 33 22.50 -7.31 2.07
N VAL A 34 22.48 -8.18 1.05
CA VAL A 34 21.26 -8.55 0.32
C VAL A 34 20.39 -9.35 1.29
N THR A 35 19.76 -8.65 2.22
CA THR A 35 18.57 -9.17 2.88
C THR A 35 17.46 -8.76 1.96
N LEU A 36 17.09 -9.64 1.02
CA LEU A 36 15.79 -9.55 0.37
C LEU A 36 14.79 -9.58 1.52
N ASP A 37 14.21 -8.45 1.89
CA ASP A 37 12.98 -8.51 2.67
C ASP A 37 11.92 -9.07 1.72
N HIS A 38 11.75 -10.38 1.78
CA HIS A 38 10.81 -11.16 0.99
C HIS A 38 9.35 -10.70 1.15
N ARG A 39 9.07 -9.74 2.04
CA ARG A 39 7.72 -9.26 2.33
C ARG A 39 7.20 -8.25 1.31
N MET A 40 8.06 -7.55 0.56
CA MET A 40 7.65 -6.36 -0.21
C MET A 40 8.05 -6.31 -1.69
N ASN A 41 8.79 -7.32 -2.21
CA ASN A 41 9.10 -7.49 -3.64
C ASN A 41 9.55 -6.23 -4.40
N TYR A 42 10.27 -5.31 -3.75
CA TYR A 42 10.82 -4.13 -4.44
C TYR A 42 12.12 -4.47 -5.18
N MET A 43 12.28 -3.89 -6.36
CA MET A 43 13.57 -3.90 -7.06
C MET A 43 14.56 -2.95 -6.36
N LEU A 44 15.83 -3.36 -6.28
CA LEU A 44 16.90 -2.51 -5.80
C LEU A 44 17.05 -1.28 -6.71
N ILE A 45 16.71 -0.11 -6.18
CA ILE A 45 16.89 1.17 -6.86
C ILE A 45 17.87 2.04 -6.08
N LYS A 46 18.82 2.66 -6.81
CA LYS A 46 19.87 3.52 -6.24
C LYS A 46 19.31 4.65 -5.36
N SER A 47 18.11 5.11 -5.66
CA SER A 47 17.40 6.14 -4.88
C SER A 47 16.91 5.66 -3.51
N GLN A 48 16.90 4.36 -3.20
CA GLN A 48 16.43 3.81 -1.92
C GLN A 48 17.55 3.40 -0.96
N ILE A 49 18.80 3.67 -1.34
CA ILE A 49 19.97 3.41 -0.48
C ILE A 49 19.88 4.26 0.79
N ILE A 50 20.21 3.63 1.92
CA ILE A 50 20.30 4.28 3.23
C ILE A 50 21.37 5.37 3.20
N ILE A 51 20.93 6.61 3.40
CA ILE A 51 21.78 7.79 3.58
C ILE A 51 21.22 8.57 4.78
N LEU A 52 22.09 9.19 5.57
CA LEU A 52 21.68 9.98 6.74
C LEU A 52 20.70 11.09 6.32
N VAL A 53 19.66 11.31 7.13
CA VAL A 53 18.58 12.31 6.91
C VAL A 53 17.68 12.06 5.68
N LYS A 54 17.96 11.05 4.85
CA LYS A 54 17.10 10.72 3.70
C LYS A 54 15.79 10.07 4.13
N ARG A 55 14.66 10.53 3.57
CA ARG A 55 13.35 9.89 3.77
C ARG A 55 13.24 8.63 2.92
N PRO A 56 12.72 7.51 3.47
CA PRO A 56 12.42 6.33 2.66
C PRO A 56 11.29 6.63 1.68
N MET A 57 11.29 5.96 0.53
CA MET A 57 10.10 5.94 -0.33
C MET A 57 8.96 5.21 0.38
N SER A 58 7.74 5.73 0.17
CA SER A 58 6.51 5.14 0.69
C SER A 58 5.52 4.97 -0.46
N SER A 59 4.73 3.90 -0.39
CA SER A 59 3.59 3.67 -1.29
C SER A 59 2.32 4.40 -0.84
N MET A 60 2.36 5.09 0.31
CA MET A 60 1.23 5.87 0.80
C MET A 60 0.75 6.86 -0.26
N SER A 61 -0.51 6.71 -0.65
CA SER A 61 -1.14 7.53 -1.69
C SER A 61 -2.47 8.08 -1.17
N PRO A 62 -2.45 9.04 -0.23
CA PRO A 62 -3.68 9.75 0.14
C PRO A 62 -4.15 10.62 -1.03
N ILE A 63 -5.42 10.54 -1.38
CA ILE A 63 -6.04 11.28 -2.48
C ILE A 63 -7.20 12.10 -1.93
N LEU A 64 -7.27 13.36 -2.35
CA LEU A 64 -8.40 14.26 -2.14
C LEU A 64 -8.75 14.88 -3.50
N VAL A 65 -10.01 14.78 -3.89
CA VAL A 65 -10.51 15.30 -5.17
C VAL A 65 -11.53 16.39 -4.88
N THR A 66 -11.37 17.54 -5.54
CA THR A 66 -12.30 18.66 -5.49
C THR A 66 -13.01 18.86 -6.83
N ASN A 67 -14.21 19.42 -6.79
CA ASN A 67 -14.87 19.94 -7.99
C ASN A 67 -14.34 21.34 -8.36
N SER A 68 -14.85 21.89 -9.48
CA SER A 68 -14.52 23.24 -9.94
C SER A 68 -14.84 24.34 -8.93
N ASN A 69 -15.74 24.08 -7.98
CA ASN A 69 -16.17 25.02 -6.95
C ASN A 69 -15.32 24.89 -5.67
N GLY A 70 -14.28 24.06 -5.68
CA GLY A 70 -13.40 23.82 -4.53
C GLY A 70 -14.01 22.91 -3.45
N GLN A 71 -15.18 22.31 -3.70
CA GLN A 71 -15.81 21.39 -2.76
C GLN A 71 -15.18 20.01 -2.90
N VAL A 72 -14.89 19.37 -1.77
CA VAL A 72 -14.37 18.00 -1.75
C VAL A 72 -15.47 17.05 -2.19
N ILE A 73 -15.21 16.27 -3.23
CA ILE A 73 -16.14 15.28 -3.79
C ILE A 73 -15.73 13.84 -3.50
N PHE A 74 -14.45 13.61 -3.21
CA PHE A 74 -13.92 12.28 -2.92
C PHE A 74 -12.63 12.37 -2.10
N THR A 75 -12.45 11.43 -1.18
CA THR A 75 -11.20 11.25 -0.44
C THR A 75 -10.96 9.76 -0.25
N ALA A 76 -9.71 9.33 -0.43
CA ALA A 76 -9.33 7.94 -0.24
C ALA A 76 -7.88 7.82 0.23
N GLY A 77 -7.62 6.75 0.94
CA GLY A 77 -6.30 6.33 1.37
C GLY A 77 -6.33 4.84 1.68
N GLY A 78 -5.17 4.25 1.90
CA GLY A 78 -5.07 2.82 2.14
C GLY A 78 -3.84 2.45 2.95
N SER A 79 -3.90 1.25 3.50
CA SER A 79 -2.78 0.52 4.09
C SER A 79 -2.52 -0.74 3.27
N GLY A 80 -1.39 -1.42 3.50
CA GLY A 80 -1.05 -2.67 2.78
C GLY A 80 0.22 -2.63 1.93
N GLY A 81 1.14 -1.71 2.23
CA GLY A 81 2.47 -1.71 1.61
C GLY A 81 2.42 -1.35 0.13
N SER A 82 3.06 -2.16 -0.73
CA SER A 82 3.11 -1.92 -2.18
C SER A 82 1.73 -1.88 -2.85
N ARG A 83 0.73 -2.52 -2.23
CA ARG A 83 -0.66 -2.59 -2.69
C ARG A 83 -1.46 -1.31 -2.46
N ILE A 84 -0.94 -0.35 -1.69
CA ILE A 84 -1.66 0.90 -1.39
C ILE A 84 -2.01 1.66 -2.68
N ILE A 85 -1.04 1.80 -3.59
CA ILE A 85 -1.21 2.59 -4.83
C ILE A 85 -2.33 2.00 -5.68
N SER A 86 -2.26 0.70 -6.01
CA SER A 86 -3.26 0.04 -6.84
C SER A 86 -4.63 -0.02 -6.17
N SER A 87 -4.68 -0.18 -4.85
CA SER A 87 -5.94 -0.24 -4.10
C SER A 87 -6.66 1.11 -4.13
N VAL A 88 -5.94 2.20 -3.84
CA VAL A 88 -6.52 3.55 -3.86
C VAL A 88 -6.96 3.94 -5.27
N ALA A 89 -6.15 3.61 -6.28
CA ALA A 89 -6.52 3.84 -7.68
C ALA A 89 -7.82 3.12 -8.07
N GLN A 90 -7.97 1.84 -7.70
CA GLN A 90 -9.19 1.07 -7.97
C GLN A 90 -10.42 1.66 -7.28
N VAL A 91 -10.33 2.05 -6.01
CA VAL A 91 -11.46 2.69 -5.31
C VAL A 91 -11.86 4.00 -5.99
N ALA A 92 -10.89 4.80 -6.43
CA ALA A 92 -11.16 6.02 -7.18
C ALA A 92 -11.84 5.73 -8.53
N ILE A 93 -11.38 4.72 -9.29
CA ILE A 93 -12.01 4.31 -10.55
C ILE A 93 -13.44 3.83 -10.33
N TYR A 94 -13.68 2.96 -9.34
CA TYR A 94 -15.01 2.43 -9.07
C TYR A 94 -16.01 3.53 -8.71
N ASN A 95 -15.61 4.49 -7.87
CA ASN A 95 -16.50 5.57 -7.45
C ASN A 95 -16.65 6.67 -8.51
N LEU A 96 -15.54 7.25 -8.99
CA LEU A 96 -15.56 8.42 -9.86
C LEU A 96 -15.91 8.07 -11.31
N TRP A 97 -15.47 6.92 -11.81
CA TRP A 97 -15.62 6.55 -13.22
C TRP A 97 -16.78 5.58 -13.45
N LEU A 98 -16.93 4.59 -12.58
CA LEU A 98 -17.95 3.54 -12.69
C LEU A 98 -19.20 3.84 -11.85
N GLY A 99 -19.25 5.00 -11.19
CA GLY A 99 -20.43 5.50 -10.48
C GLY A 99 -20.87 4.63 -9.29
N LYS A 100 -19.99 3.77 -8.75
CA LYS A 100 -20.31 2.94 -7.60
C LYS A 100 -20.40 3.77 -6.32
N SER A 101 -21.27 3.37 -5.39
CA SER A 101 -21.26 3.98 -4.06
C SER A 101 -19.90 3.76 -3.39
N ILE A 102 -19.51 4.62 -2.45
CA ILE A 102 -18.21 4.49 -1.78
C ILE A 102 -18.07 3.15 -1.06
N ARG A 103 -19.17 2.63 -0.50
CA ARG A 103 -19.20 1.33 0.16
C ARG A 103 -18.92 0.21 -0.83
N ASP A 104 -19.63 0.22 -1.96
CA ASP A 104 -19.43 -0.78 -3.00
C ASP A 104 -18.02 -0.69 -3.58
N ALA A 105 -17.51 0.53 -3.81
CA ALA A 105 -16.17 0.76 -4.35
C ALA A 105 -15.06 0.20 -3.45
N VAL A 106 -15.22 0.27 -2.12
CA VAL A 106 -14.28 -0.32 -1.15
C VAL A 106 -14.43 -1.83 -1.05
N ASP A 107 -15.65 -2.36 -1.18
CA ASP A 107 -15.96 -3.79 -1.10
C ASP A 107 -15.73 -4.56 -2.41
N MET A 108 -15.49 -3.85 -3.53
CA MET A 108 -15.15 -4.45 -4.82
C MET A 108 -13.82 -5.21 -4.72
N PRO A 109 -13.71 -6.39 -5.37
CA PRO A 109 -12.50 -7.18 -5.35
C PRO A 109 -11.36 -6.47 -6.09
N ARG A 110 -10.14 -6.62 -5.58
CA ARG A 110 -8.95 -5.91 -6.09
C ARG A 110 -7.99 -6.80 -6.88
N LEU A 111 -7.33 -6.17 -7.84
CA LEU A 111 -6.19 -6.67 -8.59
C LEU A 111 -4.93 -5.87 -8.23
N HIS A 112 -3.77 -6.52 -8.16
CA HIS A 112 -2.50 -5.85 -7.95
C HIS A 112 -1.41 -6.42 -8.86
N GLN A 113 -0.64 -5.52 -9.48
CA GLN A 113 0.57 -5.87 -10.21
C GLN A 113 1.59 -4.74 -10.01
N GLN A 114 2.85 -5.09 -9.76
CA GLN A 114 3.92 -4.15 -9.41
C GLN A 114 5.21 -4.37 -10.23
N LEU A 115 5.05 -4.89 -11.45
CA LEU A 115 6.06 -5.37 -12.39
C LEU A 115 6.86 -6.58 -11.89
N ILE A 116 7.38 -6.53 -10.66
CA ILE A 116 8.21 -7.59 -10.09
C ILE A 116 7.58 -8.07 -8.79
N PRO A 117 7.24 -9.38 -8.65
CA PRO A 117 7.31 -10.43 -9.67
C PRO A 117 6.32 -10.19 -10.83
N MET A 118 6.54 -10.85 -11.97
CA MET A 118 5.70 -10.77 -13.17
C MET A 118 4.40 -11.58 -12.99
N GLU A 119 3.65 -11.29 -11.94
CA GLU A 119 2.47 -12.03 -11.51
C GLU A 119 1.34 -11.09 -11.14
N VAL A 120 0.12 -11.37 -11.60
CA VAL A 120 -1.06 -10.59 -11.20
C VAL A 120 -1.64 -11.20 -9.93
N GLU A 121 -1.68 -10.43 -8.85
CA GLU A 121 -2.37 -10.83 -7.62
C GLU A 121 -3.85 -10.45 -7.70
N LEU A 122 -4.73 -11.39 -7.35
CA LEU A 122 -6.18 -11.24 -7.38
C LEU A 122 -6.78 -11.60 -6.03
N GLU A 123 -7.76 -10.83 -5.57
CA GLU A 123 -8.58 -11.24 -4.43
C GLU A 123 -9.55 -12.37 -4.81
N LYS A 124 -9.88 -13.24 -3.84
CA LYS A 124 -10.69 -14.46 -4.07
C LYS A 124 -12.05 -14.22 -4.74
N ARG A 125 -12.63 -13.03 -4.57
CA ARG A 125 -13.96 -12.66 -5.08
C ARG A 125 -13.90 -12.02 -6.48
N PHE A 126 -12.74 -12.01 -7.14
CA PHE A 126 -12.59 -11.35 -8.44
C PHE A 126 -13.42 -12.07 -9.53
N PRO A 127 -14.12 -11.34 -10.42
CA PRO A 127 -15.00 -11.95 -11.42
C PRO A 127 -14.27 -12.85 -12.42
N VAL A 128 -14.72 -14.10 -12.55
CA VAL A 128 -14.07 -15.14 -13.39
C VAL A 128 -13.98 -14.74 -14.86
N ASN A 129 -14.99 -14.02 -15.37
CA ASN A 129 -15.01 -13.54 -16.75
C ASN A 129 -13.86 -12.56 -17.05
N VAL A 130 -13.46 -11.75 -16.07
CA VAL A 130 -12.33 -10.82 -16.22
C VAL A 130 -11.01 -11.59 -16.12
N VAL A 131 -10.92 -12.57 -15.22
CA VAL A 131 -9.73 -13.43 -15.11
C VAL A 131 -9.45 -14.18 -16.41
N HIS A 132 -10.48 -14.73 -17.06
CA HIS A 132 -10.32 -15.38 -18.37
C HIS A 132 -9.87 -14.43 -19.48
N GLY A 133 -10.19 -13.13 -19.39
CA GLY A 133 -9.73 -12.13 -20.36
C GLY A 133 -8.28 -11.67 -20.16
N LEU A 134 -7.64 -12.07 -19.05
CA LEU A 134 -6.23 -11.76 -18.74
C LEU A 134 -5.27 -12.90 -19.13
N LEU A 135 -5.80 -14.08 -19.48
CA LEU A 135 -5.06 -15.26 -19.94
C LEU A 135 -5.09 -15.34 -21.47
#